data_AF-A0A966PQR8-F1
#
_entry.id   AF-A0A966PQR8-F1
#
_cell.length_a   1.000
_cell.length_b   1.000
_cell.length_c   1.000
_cell.angle_alpha   90.00
_cell.angle_beta   90.00
_cell.angle_gamma   90.00
#
_symmetry.space_group_name_H-M   'P 1'
#
loop_
_entity.id
_entity.type
_entity.pdbx_description
1 polymer ?
#
loop_
_entity_poly.entity_id
_entity_poly.type
_entity_poly.pdbx_seq_one_letter_code
_entity_poly.pdbx_strand_id
1 'polypeptide(L)'
;MLHAGDAVRFDPESTSQICHGVYSVDRSEAMVSIVQLTSDSENERTQFLRLPGLVADRKYRVATFDSDLSVGRDVGVFSGQQLETLGLKLPVLQPESGVILHLLCV
;
A
#
# COMPACT_ATOMS: atom_id res chain seq x y z
N MET A 1 10.37 -3.28 -12.36
CA MET A 1 9.34 -3.16 -11.31
C MET A 1 8.14 -4.04 -11.58
N LEU A 2 7.14 -3.63 -12.36
CA LEU A 2 5.92 -4.45 -12.57
C LEU A 2 6.15 -5.83 -13.24
N HIS A 3 7.25 -6.01 -13.97
CA HIS A 3 7.56 -7.27 -14.68
C HIS A 3 8.79 -8.02 -14.13
N ALA A 4 9.47 -7.47 -13.12
CA ALA A 4 10.75 -7.99 -12.64
C ALA A 4 10.96 -7.84 -11.12
N GLY A 5 9.96 -7.30 -10.41
CA GLY A 5 9.97 -7.22 -8.95
C GLY A 5 9.31 -8.44 -8.32
N ASP A 6 9.39 -8.52 -6.99
CA ASP A 6 8.77 -9.59 -6.22
C ASP A 6 7.31 -9.25 -5.93
N ALA A 7 6.40 -10.16 -6.29
CA ALA A 7 5.01 -10.06 -5.89
C ALA A 7 4.88 -10.29 -4.39
N VAL A 8 4.21 -9.38 -3.70
CA VAL A 8 3.96 -9.46 -2.26
C VAL A 8 2.49 -9.75 -2.03
N ARG A 9 2.24 -10.78 -1.23
CA ARG A 9 0.91 -11.09 -0.72
C ARG A 9 0.67 -10.29 0.55
N PHE A 10 -0.46 -9.61 0.58
CA PHE A 10 -0.94 -8.88 1.74
C PHE A 10 -2.10 -9.68 2.34
N ASP A 11 -2.22 -9.67 3.66
CA ASP A 11 -3.40 -10.17 4.35
C ASP A 11 -4.24 -8.95 4.77
N PRO A 12 -5.20 -8.51 3.92
CA PRO A 12 -6.08 -7.40 4.27
C PRO A 12 -6.96 -7.79 5.47
N GLU A 13 -7.27 -6.81 6.32
CA GLU A 13 -8.10 -7.03 7.52
C GLU A 13 -9.57 -7.34 7.17
N SER A 14 -10.00 -7.03 5.94
CA SER A 14 -11.35 -7.28 5.42
C SER A 14 -11.36 -8.20 4.21
N THR A 15 -12.34 -9.11 4.17
CA THR A 15 -12.60 -9.97 2.99
C THR A 15 -13.25 -9.22 1.82
N SER A 16 -13.73 -8.00 2.06
CA SER A 16 -14.28 -7.11 1.02
C SER A 16 -13.19 -6.36 0.26
N GLN A 17 -11.92 -6.55 0.61
CA GLN A 17 -10.77 -5.91 -0.02
C GLN A 17 -9.83 -6.91 -0.68
N ILE A 18 -9.25 -6.48 -1.79
CA ILE A 18 -8.12 -7.14 -2.42
C ILE A 18 -6.92 -6.20 -2.35
N CYS A 19 -5.78 -6.75 -1.91
CA CYS A 19 -4.52 -6.03 -1.89
C CYS A 19 -3.43 -6.81 -2.63
N HIS A 20 -2.71 -6.11 -3.50
CA HIS A 20 -1.59 -6.64 -4.27
C HIS A 20 -0.44 -5.65 -4.27
N GLY A 21 0.79 -6.14 -4.35
CA GLY A 21 1.93 -5.25 -4.47
C GLY A 21 3.12 -5.93 -5.10
N VAL A 22 4.02 -5.10 -5.62
CA VAL A 22 5.26 -5.53 -6.26
C VAL A 22 6.38 -4.66 -5.73
N TYR A 23 7.40 -5.30 -5.19
CA TYR A 23 8.58 -4.63 -4.66
C TYR A 23 9.75 -4.82 -5.62
N SER A 24 10.58 -3.79 -5.78
CA SER A 24 11.89 -3.91 -6.42
C SER A 24 12.72 -5.01 -5.75
N VAL A 25 13.57 -5.66 -6.55
CA VAL A 25 14.51 -6.69 -6.06
C VAL A 25 15.39 -6.15 -4.93
N ASP A 26 15.84 -4.91 -5.06
CA ASP A 26 16.69 -4.25 -4.06
C ASP A 26 15.91 -3.55 -2.95
N ARG A 27 14.58 -3.61 -2.95
CA ARG A 27 13.68 -2.93 -2.00
C ARG A 27 13.91 -1.41 -1.97
N SER A 28 14.28 -0.78 -3.08
CA SER A 28 14.37 0.68 -3.20
C SER A 28 13.05 1.34 -3.59
N GLU A 29 12.19 0.60 -4.28
CA GLU A 29 10.90 1.07 -4.77
C GLU A 29 9.82 -0.02 -4.61
N ALA A 30 8.56 0.37 -4.43
CA ALA A 30 7.42 -0.54 -4.42
C ALA A 30 6.13 0.11 -4.95
N MET A 31 5.25 -0.69 -5.55
CA MET A 31 3.88 -0.32 -5.87
C MET A 31 2.91 -1.24 -5.15
N VAL A 32 1.87 -0.69 -4.53
CA VAL A 32 0.84 -1.47 -3.82
C VAL A 32 -0.53 -0.96 -4.20
N SER A 33 -1.44 -1.85 -4.59
CA SER A 33 -2.83 -1.54 -4.90
C SER A 33 -3.74 -2.15 -3.85
N ILE A 34 -4.70 -1.35 -3.36
CA ILE A 34 -5.85 -1.82 -2.60
C ILE A 34 -7.12 -1.44 -3.34
N VAL A 35 -8.02 -2.42 -3.44
CA VAL A 35 -9.34 -2.27 -4.05
C VAL A 35 -10.39 -2.75 -3.08
N GLN A 36 -11.39 -1.90 -2.84
CA GLN A 36 -12.62 -2.24 -2.15
C GLN A 36 -13.60 -2.81 -3.18
N LEU A 37 -13.97 -4.08 -3.05
CA LEU A 37 -14.87 -4.74 -4.01
C LEU A 37 -16.33 -4.46 -3.70
N THR A 38 -16.72 -4.68 -2.44
CA THR A 38 -18.11 -4.58 -2.00
C THR A 38 -18.23 -3.59 -0.85
N SER A 39 -19.45 -3.19 -0.51
CA SER A 39 -19.69 -2.51 0.75
C SER A 39 -19.23 -3.41 1.90
N ASP A 40 -18.36 -2.90 2.75
CA ASP A 40 -17.97 -3.60 3.96
C ASP A 40 -18.93 -3.17 5.08
N SER A 41 -19.73 -4.11 5.60
CA SER A 41 -20.60 -3.84 6.74
C SER A 41 -19.82 -3.64 8.04
N GLU A 42 -18.51 -3.96 8.07
CA GLU A 42 -17.61 -3.71 9.20
C GLU A 42 -16.79 -2.39 9.07
N ASN A 43 -17.08 -1.55 8.06
CA ASN A 43 -16.37 -0.29 7.73
C ASN A 43 -16.36 0.80 8.82
N GLU A 44 -16.80 0.53 10.05
CA GLU A 44 -16.70 1.47 11.17
C GLU A 44 -15.31 1.45 11.83
N ARG A 45 -14.46 0.45 11.54
CA ARG A 45 -13.10 0.37 12.10
C ARG A 45 -12.05 0.88 11.09
N THR A 46 -11.17 1.77 11.56
CA THR A 46 -10.01 2.23 10.79
C THR A 46 -9.13 1.04 10.42
N GLN A 47 -8.91 0.82 9.12
CA GLN A 47 -8.07 -0.28 8.62
C GLN A 47 -6.64 0.19 8.36
N PHE A 48 -5.68 -0.67 8.70
CA PHE A 48 -4.26 -0.40 8.49
C PHE A 48 -3.66 -1.39 7.50
N LEU A 49 -3.13 -0.88 6.40
CA LEU A 49 -2.34 -1.69 5.46
C LEU A 49 -0.93 -1.88 6.00
N ARG A 50 -0.58 -3.10 6.35
CA ARG A 50 0.80 -3.47 6.68
C ARG A 50 1.57 -3.85 5.42
N LEU A 51 2.81 -3.36 5.29
CA LEU A 51 3.68 -3.61 4.14
C LEU A 51 4.86 -4.48 4.54
N PRO A 52 4.73 -5.82 4.51
CA PRO A 52 5.77 -6.72 4.97
C PRO A 52 6.93 -6.82 3.98
N GLY A 53 8.14 -7.09 4.48
CA GLY A 53 9.30 -7.45 3.63
C GLY A 53 10.07 -6.26 3.05
N LEU A 54 9.81 -5.05 3.57
CA LEU A 54 10.64 -3.87 3.35
C LEU A 54 11.88 -3.92 4.25
N VAL A 55 12.96 -3.25 3.84
CA VAL A 55 14.15 -3.14 4.70
C VAL A 55 13.83 -2.25 5.90
N ALA A 56 13.92 -2.82 7.11
CA ALA A 56 13.46 -2.22 8.37
C ALA A 56 13.95 -0.78 8.60
N ASP A 57 15.25 -0.54 8.43
CA ASP A 57 15.90 0.75 8.71
C ASP A 57 15.87 1.74 7.55
N ARG A 58 15.43 1.31 6.35
CA ARG A 58 15.29 2.23 5.20
C ARG A 58 14.05 3.09 5.36
N LYS A 59 14.17 4.34 4.95
CA LYS A 59 13.05 5.27 4.86
C LYS A 59 12.45 5.23 3.48
N TYR A 60 11.12 5.21 3.42
CA TYR A 60 10.35 5.23 2.19
C TYR A 60 9.43 6.44 2.21
N ARG A 61 9.53 7.27 1.18
CA ARG A 61 8.49 8.24 0.85
C ARG A 61 7.33 7.50 0.20
N VAL A 62 6.14 7.71 0.74
CA VAL A 62 4.90 7.08 0.29
C VAL A 62 4.00 8.14 -0.32
N ALA A 63 3.48 7.87 -1.51
CA ALA A 63 2.51 8.72 -2.19
C ALA A 63 1.39 7.88 -2.84
N THR A 64 0.22 8.47 -3.07
CA THR A 64 -0.81 7.85 -3.89
C THR A 64 -0.51 8.08 -5.37
N PHE A 65 -0.95 7.19 -6.26
CA PHE A 65 -1.12 7.52 -7.68
C PHE A 65 -2.54 8.04 -7.92
N ASP A 66 -2.65 9.06 -8.76
CA ASP A 66 -3.92 9.53 -9.26
C ASP A 66 -4.38 8.70 -10.48
N SER A 67 -5.60 8.97 -10.97
CA SER A 67 -6.20 8.28 -12.13
C SER A 67 -5.33 8.30 -13.39
N ASP A 68 -4.49 9.33 -13.52
CA ASP A 68 -3.62 9.54 -14.67
C ASP A 68 -2.22 8.91 -14.47
N LEU A 69 -2.06 8.08 -13.43
CA LEU A 69 -0.82 7.40 -13.03
C LEU A 69 0.35 8.34 -12.71
N SER A 70 0.04 9.61 -12.42
CA SER A 70 0.98 10.57 -11.84
C SER A 70 1.07 10.40 -10.33
N VAL A 71 2.26 10.65 -9.77
CA VAL A 71 2.43 10.73 -8.31
C VAL A 71 1.53 11.85 -7.80
N GLY A 72 0.51 11.46 -7.03
CA GLY A 72 -0.50 12.33 -6.48
C GLY A 72 -0.12 12.80 -5.07
N ARG A 73 -0.99 12.50 -4.12
CA ARG A 73 -0.86 12.99 -2.74
C ARG A 73 0.29 12.32 -1.99
N ASP A 74 1.17 13.14 -1.43
CA ASP A 74 2.19 12.71 -0.47
C ASP A 74 1.51 12.24 0.83
N VAL A 75 1.80 11.01 1.22
CA VAL A 75 1.28 10.39 2.45
C VAL A 75 2.27 10.60 3.60
N GLY A 76 3.57 10.56 3.30
CA GLY A 76 4.64 10.83 4.27
C GLY A 76 5.87 9.94 4.08
N VAL A 77 6.82 10.07 5.01
CA VAL A 77 8.05 9.25 5.03
C VAL A 77 8.05 8.38 6.28
N PHE A 78 8.24 7.07 6.07
CA PHE A 78 8.19 6.06 7.13
C PHE A 78 9.36 5.09 6.99
N SER A 79 9.82 4.51 8.10
CA SER A 79 10.76 3.39 8.01
C SER A 79 10.05 2.11 7.54
N GLY A 80 10.80 1.18 6.93
CA GLY A 80 10.26 -0.15 6.58
C GLY A 80 9.63 -0.85 7.79
N GLN A 81 10.25 -0.71 8.98
CA GLN A 81 9.71 -1.29 10.21
C GLN A 81 8.37 -0.67 10.62
N GLN A 82 8.18 0.64 10.45
CA GLN A 82 6.91 1.29 10.74
C GLN A 82 5.82 0.82 9.78
N LEU A 83 6.13 0.72 8.50
CA LEU A 83 5.20 0.26 7.46
C LEU A 83 4.80 -1.21 7.66
N GLU A 84 5.70 -2.04 8.17
CA GLU A 84 5.41 -3.45 8.48
C GLU A 84 4.63 -3.61 9.80
N THR A 85 5.04 -2.92 10.86
CA THR A 85 4.51 -3.14 12.22
C THR A 85 3.25 -2.34 12.52
N LEU A 86 3.21 -1.08 12.10
CA LEU A 86 2.07 -0.19 12.33
C LEU A 86 1.13 -0.16 11.12
N GLY A 87 1.71 -0.18 9.92
CA GLY A 87 0.97 -0.04 8.67
C GLY A 87 0.57 1.39 8.36
N LEU A 88 -0.04 1.57 7.21
CA LEU A 88 -0.60 2.81 6.72
C LEU A 88 -2.10 2.84 6.93
N LYS A 89 -2.59 3.93 7.52
CA LYS A 89 -4.03 4.17 7.61
C LYS A 89 -4.60 4.35 6.20
N LEU A 90 -5.54 3.50 5.82
CA LEU A 90 -6.18 3.60 4.52
C LEU A 90 -7.27 4.70 4.50
N PRO A 91 -7.46 5.39 3.36
CA PRO A 91 -8.64 6.22 3.17
C PRO A 91 -9.89 5.32 3.14
N VAL A 92 -11.05 5.89 3.50
CA VAL A 92 -12.33 5.19 3.32
C VAL A 92 -12.59 5.10 1.81
N LEU A 93 -12.65 3.88 1.30
CA LEU A 93 -12.92 3.60 -0.12
C LEU A 93 -14.41 3.27 -0.31
N GLN A 94 -14.96 3.71 -1.43
CA GLN A 94 -16.29 3.28 -1.88
C GLN A 94 -16.20 1.87 -2.47
N PRO A 95 -17.32 1.12 -2.53
CA PRO A 95 -17.36 -0.12 -3.30
C PRO A 95 -16.90 0.11 -4.74
N GLU A 96 -16.23 -0.89 -5.31
CA GLU A 96 -15.69 -0.87 -6.67
C GLU A 96 -14.67 0.25 -6.93
N SER A 97 -14.00 0.73 -5.87
CA SER A 97 -12.95 1.74 -5.96
C SER A 97 -11.63 1.27 -5.35
N GLY A 98 -10.53 1.88 -5.76
CA GLY A 98 -9.21 1.50 -5.27
C GLY A 98 -8.22 2.66 -5.29
N VAL A 99 -7.10 2.45 -4.61
CA VAL A 99 -5.96 3.36 -4.58
C VAL A 99 -4.69 2.57 -4.88
N ILE A 100 -3.76 3.21 -5.56
CA ILE A 100 -2.41 2.68 -5.75
C ILE A 100 -1.46 3.57 -4.94
N LEU A 101 -0.57 2.94 -4.19
CA LEU A 101 0.50 3.56 -3.43
C LEU A 101 1.82 3.32 -4.13
N HIS A 102 2.65 4.36 -4.17
CA HIS A 102 4.03 4.32 -4.59
C HIS A 102 4.93 4.53 -3.39
N LEU A 103 5.97 3.72 -3.28
CA LEU A 103 7.00 3.86 -2.26
C LEU A 103 8.35 4.01 -2.93
N LEU A 104 9.11 5.00 -2.50
CA LEU A 104 10.48 5.26 -2.95
C LEU A 104 11.40 5.45 -1.75
N CYS A 105 12.53 4.75 -1.74
CA CYS A 105 13.56 4.90 -0.74
C CYS A 105 14.16 6.32 -0.81
N VAL A 106 14.36 6.95 0.35
CA VAL A 106 14.91 8.31 0.51
C VAL A 106 16.00 8.39 1.56
#